data_AF-A0A7J4V0F2-F1
#
_entry.id   AF-A0A7J4V0F2-F1
#
_cell.length_a   1.000
_cell.length_b   1.000
_cell.length_c   1.000
_cell.angle_alpha   90.00
_cell.angle_beta   90.00
_cell.angle_gamma   90.00
#
_symmetry.space_group_name_H-M   'P 1'
#
loop_
_entity.id
_entity.type
_entity.pdbx_description
1 polymer ?
#
loop_
_entity_poly.entity_id
_entity_poly.type
_entity_poly.pdbx_seq_one_letter_code
_entity_poly.pdbx_strand_id
1 'polypeptide(L)'
;MAKRLKTPLSESDARSLKAGETVYIDGIVYTGRDEVHIHALEYAEKGKTVPVDFKGSALFHCGPIMRKVGEKWEVVAAGPTTSSRMNSLEPQFIEKFRPGAIIGKGGMSQPTVDAMKKFGCV
;
A
#
# COMPACT_ATOMS: atom_id res chain seq x y z
N MET A 1 19.71 7.73 10.45
CA MET A 1 18.65 8.66 10.92
C MET A 1 17.35 8.26 10.25
N ALA A 2 16.21 8.34 10.95
CA ALA A 2 14.93 7.95 10.36
C ALA A 2 14.42 9.02 9.39
N LYS A 3 13.95 8.60 8.21
CA LYS A 3 13.32 9.48 7.22
C LYS A 3 11.82 9.59 7.51
N ARG A 4 11.24 10.73 7.17
CA ARG A 4 9.80 11.00 7.34
C ARG A 4 9.25 11.43 5.99
N LEU A 5 8.32 10.63 5.45
CA LEU A 5 7.70 10.86 4.14
C LEU A 5 6.25 11.24 4.32
N LYS A 6 5.75 12.09 3.43
CA LYS A 6 4.36 12.55 3.45
C LYS A 6 3.58 11.94 2.29
N THR A 7 2.37 11.43 2.53
CA THR A 7 1.50 10.98 1.44
C THR A 7 0.76 12.15 0.78
N PRO A 8 0.51 12.08 -0.54
CA PRO A 8 0.97 11.05 -1.47
C PRO A 8 2.48 11.15 -1.75
N LEU A 9 3.17 10.00 -1.74
CA LEU A 9 4.58 9.88 -2.07
C LEU A 9 4.78 10.09 -3.56
N SER A 10 5.83 10.84 -3.89
CA SER A 10 6.36 10.90 -5.24
C SER A 10 7.21 9.66 -5.55
N GLU A 11 7.40 9.38 -6.83
CA GLU A 11 8.36 8.35 -7.27
C GLU A 11 9.80 8.67 -6.81
N SER A 12 10.16 9.95 -6.73
CA SER A 12 11.46 10.36 -6.15
C SER A 12 11.59 10.02 -4.68
N ASP A 13 10.51 10.09 -3.90
CA ASP A 13 10.53 9.70 -2.48
C ASP A 13 10.88 8.23 -2.36
N ALA A 14 10.15 7.36 -3.08
CA ALA A 14 10.39 5.92 -3.09
C ALA A 14 11.82 5.57 -3.56
N ARG A 15 12.30 6.20 -4.64
CA ARG A 15 13.64 5.95 -5.20
C ARG A 15 14.78 6.48 -4.32
N SER A 16 14.51 7.45 -3.45
CA SER A 16 15.52 7.99 -2.52
C SER A 16 15.84 7.03 -1.36
N LEU A 17 15.01 6.01 -1.14
CA LEU A 17 15.14 5.08 -0.03
C LEU A 17 16.11 3.95 -0.33
N LYS A 18 16.73 3.44 0.72
CA LYS A 18 17.58 2.26 0.70
C LYS A 18 17.04 1.22 1.68
N ALA A 19 17.17 -0.06 1.33
CA ALA A 19 16.80 -1.15 2.22
C ALA A 19 17.54 -1.03 3.57
N GLY A 20 16.82 -1.23 4.67
CA GLY A 20 17.33 -1.06 6.03
C GLY A 20 17.15 0.33 6.63
N GLU A 21 16.69 1.33 5.85
CA GLU A 21 16.33 2.64 6.42
C GLU A 21 15.03 2.56 7.21
N THR A 22 15.00 3.24 8.36
CA THR A 22 13.76 3.46 9.12
C THR A 22 13.00 4.63 8.51
N VAL A 23 11.72 4.41 8.20
CA VAL A 23 10.83 5.40 7.59
C VAL A 23 9.58 5.58 8.44
N TYR A 24 9.17 6.83 8.63
CA TYR A 24 7.87 7.22 9.18
C TYR A 24 7.01 7.79 8.04
N ILE A 25 5.74 7.43 8.01
CA ILE A 25 4.77 7.94 7.03
C ILE A 25 3.80 8.88 7.74
N ASP A 26 3.67 10.09 7.22
CA ASP A 26 2.72 11.10 7.69
C ASP A 26 1.67 11.41 6.61
N GLY A 27 0.40 11.36 6.99
CA GLY A 27 -0.72 11.64 6.08
C GLY A 27 -1.72 10.49 6.01
N ILE A 28 -2.39 10.37 4.87
CA ILE A 28 -3.41 9.33 4.64
C ILE A 28 -2.70 8.01 4.33
N VAL A 29 -3.09 6.96 5.06
CA VAL A 29 -2.71 5.57 4.82
C VAL A 29 -4.00 4.79 4.60
N TYR A 30 -4.09 4.05 3.50
CA TYR A 30 -5.21 3.16 3.24
C TYR A 30 -4.90 1.77 3.77
N THR A 31 -5.85 1.11 4.42
CA THR A 31 -5.69 -0.30 4.78
C THR A 31 -6.34 -1.18 3.72
N GLY A 32 -5.64 -2.20 3.25
CA GLY A 32 -6.18 -3.16 2.30
C GLY A 32 -5.40 -4.46 2.31
N ARG A 33 -6.05 -5.57 1.95
CA ARG A 33 -5.41 -6.89 1.85
C ARG A 33 -5.95 -7.60 0.61
N ASP A 34 -5.98 -8.92 0.64
CA ASP A 34 -6.45 -9.84 -0.39
C ASP A 34 -7.65 -9.28 -1.23
N GLU A 35 -8.81 -9.04 -0.60
CA GLU A 35 -10.03 -8.57 -1.29
C GLU A 35 -9.94 -7.18 -1.92
N VAL A 36 -9.13 -6.28 -1.35
CA VAL A 36 -8.96 -4.93 -1.93
C VAL A 36 -8.21 -5.02 -3.25
N HIS A 37 -7.18 -5.87 -3.32
CA HIS A 37 -6.41 -6.08 -4.53
C HIS A 37 -7.25 -6.75 -5.62
N ILE A 38 -7.99 -7.81 -5.27
CA ILE A 38 -8.88 -8.53 -6.18
C ILE A 38 -9.89 -7.57 -6.78
N HIS A 39 -10.68 -6.87 -5.94
CA HIS A 39 -11.72 -5.99 -6.45
C HIS A 39 -11.19 -4.78 -7.22
N ALA A 40 -10.08 -4.18 -6.80
CA ALA A 40 -9.48 -3.07 -7.53
C ALA A 40 -9.06 -3.52 -8.95
N LEU A 41 -8.37 -4.66 -9.06
CA LEU A 41 -7.94 -5.22 -10.34
C LEU A 41 -9.13 -5.59 -11.23
N GLU A 42 -10.15 -6.25 -10.68
CA GLU A 42 -11.38 -6.57 -11.42
C GLU A 42 -12.10 -5.31 -11.92
N TYR A 43 -12.16 -4.26 -11.11
CA TYR A 43 -12.80 -3.01 -11.49
C TYR A 43 -12.03 -2.36 -12.64
N ALA A 44 -10.70 -2.32 -12.55
CA ALA A 44 -9.86 -1.81 -13.62
C ALA A 44 -9.97 -2.63 -14.91
N GLU A 45 -10.09 -3.95 -14.83
CA GLU A 45 -10.32 -4.82 -15.99
C GLU A 45 -11.66 -4.55 -16.66
N LYS A 46 -12.71 -4.34 -15.86
CA LYS A 46 -14.08 -4.04 -16.33
C LYS A 46 -14.29 -2.57 -16.70
N GLY A 47 -13.25 -1.73 -16.68
CA GLY A 47 -13.34 -0.29 -16.94
C GLY A 47 -14.19 0.49 -15.93
N LYS A 48 -14.38 -0.05 -14.72
CA LYS A 48 -15.15 0.58 -13.64
C LYS A 48 -14.29 1.51 -12.80
N THR A 49 -14.92 2.54 -12.24
CA THR A 49 -14.27 3.45 -11.29
C THR A 49 -13.91 2.72 -9.99
N VAL A 50 -12.64 2.76 -9.61
CA VAL A 50 -12.18 2.31 -8.29
C VAL A 50 -12.45 3.42 -7.28
N PRO A 51 -13.06 3.14 -6.11
CA PRO A 51 -13.50 4.19 -5.17
C PRO A 51 -12.36 4.88 -4.41
N VAL A 52 -11.10 4.53 -4.70
CA VAL A 52 -9.89 5.05 -4.05
C VAL A 52 -8.86 5.34 -5.13
N ASP A 53 -8.23 6.51 -5.05
CA ASP A 53 -7.02 6.80 -5.82
C ASP A 53 -5.80 6.33 -5.03
N PHE A 54 -5.18 5.27 -5.53
CA PHE A 54 -4.00 4.69 -4.91
C PHE A 54 -2.69 5.36 -5.35
N LYS A 55 -2.71 6.29 -6.31
CA LYS A 55 -1.49 6.89 -6.84
C LYS A 55 -0.71 7.64 -5.75
N GLY A 56 0.53 7.22 -5.51
CA GLY A 56 1.39 7.75 -4.44
C GLY A 56 0.91 7.42 -3.03
N SER A 57 -0.16 6.64 -2.87
CA SER A 57 -0.68 6.30 -1.55
C SER A 57 0.25 5.35 -0.79
N ALA A 58 0.10 5.33 0.54
CA ALA A 58 0.65 4.26 1.37
C ALA A 58 -0.45 3.22 1.62
N LEU A 59 -0.28 2.01 1.08
CA LEU A 59 -1.18 0.89 1.27
C LEU A 59 -0.66 -0.01 2.39
N PHE A 60 -1.39 -0.06 3.49
CA PHE A 60 -1.07 -0.89 4.63
C PHE A 60 -1.82 -2.21 4.57
N HIS A 61 -1.07 -3.29 4.39
CA HIS A 61 -1.52 -4.67 4.52
C HIS A 61 -1.96 -4.95 5.94
N CYS A 62 -3.21 -4.59 6.25
CA CYS A 62 -3.78 -4.55 7.59
C CYS A 62 -5.29 -4.82 7.53
N GLY A 63 -5.79 -5.62 8.48
CA GLY A 63 -7.20 -5.69 8.82
C GLY A 63 -7.39 -5.01 10.17
N PRO A 64 -7.67 -3.69 10.21
CA PRO A 64 -7.71 -2.96 11.46
C PRO A 64 -8.94 -3.34 12.29
N ILE A 65 -8.80 -3.24 13.62
CA ILE A 65 -9.93 -3.29 14.54
C ILE A 65 -10.45 -1.85 14.68
N MET A 66 -11.68 -1.63 14.23
CA MET A 66 -12.34 -0.32 14.24
C MET A 66 -13.45 -0.30 15.30
N ARG A 67 -13.54 0.79 16.06
CA ARG A 67 -14.63 1.04 17.01
C ARG A 67 -15.44 2.24 16.54
N LYS A 68 -16.77 2.11 16.53
CA LYS A 68 -17.66 3.24 16.26
C LYS A 68 -17.87 4.06 17.55
N VAL A 69 -17.64 5.35 17.48
CA VAL A 69 -17.84 6.31 18.59
C VAL A 69 -18.71 7.45 18.07
N GLY A 70 -20.00 7.42 18.42
CA GLY A 70 -21.01 8.29 17.81
C GLY A 70 -21.11 8.03 16.31
N GLU A 71 -20.89 9.08 15.51
CA GLU A 71 -20.89 9.01 14.04
C GLU A 71 -19.49 8.74 13.44
N LYS A 72 -18.45 8.67 14.27
CA LYS A 72 -17.06 8.50 13.83
C LYS A 72 -16.57 7.07 14.04
N TRP A 73 -15.52 6.71 13.31
CA TRP A 73 -14.76 5.47 13.52
C TRP A 73 -13.39 5.79 14.07
N GLU A 74 -12.97 5.02 15.07
CA GLU A 74 -11.65 5.09 15.69
C GLU A 74 -10.90 3.78 15.45
N VAL A 75 -9.61 3.87 15.14
CA VAL A 75 -8.72 2.70 15.06
C VAL A 75 -8.35 2.27 16.47
N VAL A 76 -8.70 1.04 16.84
CA VAL A 76 -8.31 0.44 18.14
C VAL A 76 -6.96 -0.25 18.02
N ALA A 77 -6.77 -1.01 16.93
CA ALA A 77 -5.52 -1.71 16.64
C ALA A 77 -5.34 -1.86 15.13
N ALA A 78 -4.10 -1.68 14.66
CA ALA A 78 -3.75 -1.82 13.25
C ALA A 78 -2.38 -2.51 13.12
N GLY A 79 -2.38 -3.83 13.24
CA GLY A 79 -1.17 -4.65 13.05
C GLY A 79 -1.00 -5.12 11.60
N PRO A 80 0.25 -5.30 11.12
CA PRO A 80 0.51 -5.79 9.77
C PRO A 80 0.08 -7.24 9.59
N THR A 81 -0.37 -7.56 8.38
CA THR A 81 -0.56 -8.92 7.89
C THR A 81 0.57 -9.32 6.93
N THR A 82 0.70 -10.63 6.69
CA THR A 82 1.74 -11.19 5.82
C THR A 82 1.52 -10.73 4.38
N SER A 83 2.48 -9.97 3.83
CA SER A 83 2.38 -9.36 2.51
C SER A 83 2.53 -10.35 1.36
N SER A 84 3.23 -11.46 1.58
CA SER A 84 3.42 -12.49 0.56
C SER A 84 2.11 -13.11 0.05
N ARG A 85 0.99 -12.97 0.76
CA ARG A 85 -0.33 -13.39 0.26
C ARG A 85 -0.79 -12.62 -0.98
N MET A 86 -0.31 -11.38 -1.15
CA MET A 86 -0.65 -10.54 -2.30
C MET A 86 0.32 -10.74 -3.47
N ASN A 87 1.35 -11.59 -3.37
CA ASN A 87 2.38 -11.72 -4.40
C ASN A 87 1.87 -12.03 -5.83
N SER A 88 0.74 -12.73 -5.96
CA SER A 88 0.13 -13.01 -7.27
C SER A 88 -0.59 -11.81 -7.89
N LEU A 89 -0.97 -10.82 -7.08
CA LEU A 89 -1.78 -9.66 -7.46
C LEU A 89 -0.96 -8.36 -7.45
N GLU A 90 -0.02 -8.23 -6.51
CA GLU A 90 0.74 -7.02 -6.23
C GLU A 90 1.49 -6.46 -7.45
N PRO A 91 2.20 -7.26 -8.27
CA PRO A 91 2.91 -6.71 -9.42
C PRO A 91 1.98 -5.95 -10.38
N GLN A 92 0.80 -6.53 -10.66
CA GLN A 92 -0.22 -5.93 -11.51
C GLN A 92 -0.91 -4.75 -10.82
N PHE A 93 -1.13 -4.85 -9.51
CA PHE A 93 -1.68 -3.77 -8.70
C PHE A 93 -0.78 -2.53 -8.75
N ILE A 94 0.53 -2.72 -8.50
CA ILE A 94 1.52 -1.63 -8.57
C ILE A 94 1.53 -1.00 -9.97
N GLU A 95 1.54 -1.82 -11.03
CA GLU A 95 1.53 -1.33 -12.40
C GLU A 95 0.33 -0.44 -12.71
N LYS A 96 -0.87 -0.87 -12.32
CA LYS A 96 -2.13 -0.16 -12.63
C LYS A 96 -2.36 1.04 -11.74
N PHE A 97 -2.06 0.93 -10.45
CA PHE A 97 -2.54 1.87 -9.44
C PHE A 97 -1.45 2.75 -8.84
N ARG A 98 -0.18 2.43 -9.07
CA ARG A 98 0.97 3.26 -8.69
C ARG A 98 0.98 3.69 -7.20
N PRO A 99 0.78 2.77 -6.24
CA PRO A 99 1.00 3.08 -4.84
C PRO A 99 2.44 3.52 -4.61
N GLY A 100 2.62 4.49 -3.72
CA GLY A 100 3.95 4.99 -3.36
C GLY A 100 4.66 4.08 -2.36
N ALA A 101 3.90 3.45 -1.45
CA ALA A 101 4.46 2.51 -0.47
C ALA A 101 3.51 1.34 -0.17
N ILE A 102 4.08 0.16 0.04
CA ILE A 102 3.40 -1.03 0.56
C ILE A 102 3.94 -1.34 1.96
N ILE A 103 3.06 -1.32 2.97
CA ILE A 103 3.43 -1.57 4.36
C ILE A 103 2.88 -2.93 4.79
N GLY A 104 3.71 -3.78 5.40
CA GLY A 104 3.27 -5.08 5.91
C GLY A 104 4.39 -5.87 6.56
N LYS A 105 4.24 -7.21 6.65
CA LYS A 105 5.28 -8.10 7.21
C LYS A 105 5.56 -9.31 6.32
N GLY A 106 6.73 -9.92 6.51
CA GLY A 106 7.11 -11.19 5.87
C GLY A 106 7.72 -11.07 4.47
N GLY A 107 7.90 -9.85 3.96
CA GLY A 107 8.48 -9.61 2.64
C GLY A 107 7.56 -9.98 1.48
N MET A 108 8.05 -9.77 0.26
CA MET A 108 7.32 -9.98 -0.99
C MET A 108 8.22 -10.66 -2.05
N SER A 109 7.61 -11.18 -3.11
CA SER A 109 8.31 -11.95 -4.14
C SER A 109 9.16 -11.06 -5.07
N GLN A 110 10.09 -11.68 -5.82
CA GLN A 110 10.91 -10.97 -6.80
C GLN A 110 10.07 -10.22 -7.87
N PRO A 111 8.98 -10.80 -8.43
CA PRO A 111 8.10 -10.05 -9.32
C PRO A 111 7.54 -8.75 -8.73
N THR A 112 7.19 -8.75 -7.43
CA THR A 112 6.75 -7.54 -6.75
C THR A 112 7.89 -6.52 -6.64
N VAL A 113 9.08 -6.98 -6.25
CA VAL A 113 10.27 -6.12 -6.17
C VAL A 113 10.59 -5.49 -7.54
N ASP A 114 10.45 -6.24 -8.62
CA ASP A 114 10.71 -5.76 -9.97
C ASP A 114 9.66 -4.72 -10.40
N ALA A 115 8.39 -4.94 -10.07
CA ALA A 115 7.33 -3.96 -10.27
C ALA A 115 7.58 -2.68 -9.47
N MET A 116 7.97 -2.80 -8.19
CA MET A 116 8.33 -1.67 -7.33
C MET A 116 9.45 -0.82 -7.93
N LYS A 117 10.54 -1.47 -8.39
CA LYS A 117 11.67 -0.80 -9.06
C LYS A 117 11.24 -0.09 -10.34
N LYS A 118 10.40 -0.74 -11.15
CA LYS A 118 9.95 -0.22 -12.45
C LYS A 118 9.03 0.98 -12.29
N PHE A 119 8.15 0.98 -11.28
CA PHE A 119 7.04 1.92 -11.19
C PHE A 119 7.13 2.93 -10.05
N GLY A 120 8.20 2.89 -9.23
CA GLY A 120 8.45 3.89 -8.20
C GLY A 120 7.63 3.65 -6.94
N CYS A 121 7.72 2.44 -6.38
CA CYS A 121 7.07 2.03 -5.14
C CYS A 121 8.12 1.45 -4.16
N VAL A 122 7.84 1.51 -2.86
CA VAL A 122 8.71 0.97 -1.79
C VAL A 122 7.96 0.02 -0.85
#